data_AF-A0A7J9B1W5-F1
#
_entry.id   AF-A0A7J9B1W5-F1
#
_cell.length_a   1.000
_cell.length_b   1.000
_cell.length_c   1.000
_cell.angle_alpha   90.00
_cell.angle_beta   90.00
_cell.angle_gamma   90.00
#
_symmetry.space_group_name_H-M   'P 1'
#
loop_
_entity.id
_entity.type
_entity.pdbx_description
1 polymer ?
#
loop_
_entity_poly.entity_id
_entity_poly.type
_entity_poly.pdbx_seq_one_letter_code
_entity_poly.pdbx_strand_id
1 'polypeptide(L)'
;MLRKKLDDITKIDFFFSWEMINISLYNEIKKECNAIGKNNYFSSIKTTWSEKCKKVVFEADLATIKTDAHNYSPQKLFDVFCPLCAKNELNLNFRKHVPIISTEVDMCLPLRVQFYFNLLEVQKAFHGNQTNLSYRWQGCFTANFKYNEADKDFNMLLGLKNLLQQLFPLQF
;
A
#
# COMPACT_ATOMS: atom_id res chain seq x y z
N MET A 1 2.42 11.77 1.41
CA MET A 1 1.05 11.44 0.95
C MET A 1 0.21 12.64 1.29
N LEU A 2 0.00 13.53 0.31
CA LEU A 2 -0.38 14.93 0.55
C LEU A 2 -1.76 15.09 1.24
N ARG A 3 -2.60 14.03 1.34
CA ARG A 3 -3.99 14.14 1.86
C ARG A 3 -4.48 12.95 2.68
N LYS A 4 -3.61 12.32 3.48
CA LYS A 4 -3.90 11.06 4.20
C LYS A 4 -5.29 10.99 4.88
N LYS A 5 -5.68 12.00 5.68
CA LYS A 5 -7.01 12.01 6.34
C LYS A 5 -8.18 12.04 5.36
N LEU A 6 -8.05 12.78 4.26
CA LEU A 6 -9.09 12.84 3.24
C LEU A 6 -9.17 11.53 2.47
N ASP A 7 -8.02 10.95 2.14
CA ASP A 7 -7.92 9.66 1.46
C ASP A 7 -8.57 8.55 2.33
N ASP A 8 -8.29 8.53 3.63
CA ASP A 8 -8.90 7.60 4.58
C ASP A 8 -10.44 7.75 4.62
N ILE A 9 -10.97 8.97 4.67
CA ILE A 9 -12.42 9.19 4.72
C ILE A 9 -13.08 8.84 3.38
N THR A 10 -12.45 9.18 2.27
CA THR A 10 -12.95 8.85 0.93
C THR A 10 -13.00 7.34 0.72
N LYS A 11 -12.00 6.61 1.23
CA LYS A 11 -11.99 5.14 1.25
C LYS A 11 -13.20 4.59 2.01
N ILE A 12 -13.51 5.15 3.19
CA ILE A 12 -14.68 4.73 3.97
C ILE A 12 -16.00 5.03 3.25
N ASP A 13 -16.11 6.18 2.59
CA ASP A 13 -17.29 6.55 1.78
C ASP A 13 -17.49 5.57 0.64
N PHE A 14 -16.40 5.14 0.00
CA PHE A 14 -16.41 4.10 -1.01
C PHE A 14 -16.84 2.74 -0.43
N PHE A 15 -16.30 2.30 0.72
CA PHE A 15 -16.75 1.04 1.33
C PHE A 15 -18.24 1.04 1.67
N PHE A 16 -18.76 2.16 2.16
CA PHE A 16 -20.18 2.27 2.49
C PHE A 16 -21.06 2.28 1.24
N SER A 17 -20.68 3.02 0.19
CA SER A 17 -21.47 3.10 -1.05
C SER A 17 -21.56 1.77 -1.81
N TRP A 18 -20.60 0.88 -1.58
CA TRP A 18 -20.57 -0.49 -2.11
C TRP A 18 -21.06 -1.54 -1.11
N GLU A 19 -21.73 -1.14 -0.03
CA GLU A 19 -22.31 -2.02 1.00
C GLU A 19 -21.29 -2.97 1.66
N MET A 20 -20.00 -2.62 1.64
CA MET A 20 -18.92 -3.43 2.22
C MET A 20 -18.84 -3.28 3.74
N ILE A 21 -19.34 -2.16 4.26
CA ILE A 21 -19.47 -1.88 5.70
C ILE A 21 -20.90 -1.48 6.04
N ASN A 22 -21.35 -1.79 7.26
CA ASN A 22 -22.70 -1.46 7.69
C ASN A 22 -22.85 0.03 8.07
N ILE A 23 -24.09 0.50 8.09
CA ILE A 23 -24.41 1.91 8.40
C ILE A 23 -24.03 2.32 9.83
N SER A 24 -24.06 1.39 10.79
CA SER A 24 -23.69 1.68 12.18
C SER A 24 -22.20 2.03 12.28
N LEU A 25 -21.35 1.22 11.66
CA LEU A 25 -19.91 1.40 11.60
C LEU A 25 -19.54 2.66 10.81
N TYR A 26 -20.19 2.90 9.68
CA TYR A 26 -20.00 4.12 8.89
C TYR A 26 -20.31 5.39 9.71
N ASN A 27 -21.44 5.41 10.42
CA ASN A 27 -21.84 6.54 11.26
C ASN A 27 -20.87 6.74 12.45
N GLU A 28 -20.39 5.66 13.06
CA GLU A 28 -19.38 5.73 14.10
C GLU A 28 -18.08 6.34 13.58
N ILE A 29 -17.60 5.92 12.40
CA ILE A 29 -16.41 6.50 11.77
C ILE A 29 -16.59 7.98 11.48
N LYS A 30 -17.72 8.39 10.88
CA LYS A 30 -18.01 9.81 10.62
C LYS A 30 -18.03 10.64 11.89
N LYS A 31 -18.49 10.08 13.01
CA LYS A 31 -18.47 10.73 14.32
C LYS A 31 -17.06 10.84 14.90
N GLU A 32 -16.30 9.75 14.93
CA GLU A 32 -14.99 9.68 15.59
C GLU A 32 -13.86 10.30 14.75
N CYS A 33 -14.04 10.40 13.42
CA CYS A 33 -13.07 10.92 12.46
C CYS A 33 -13.48 12.28 11.86
N ASN A 34 -14.21 13.12 12.61
CA ASN A 34 -14.80 14.38 12.12
C ASN A 34 -13.81 15.57 11.93
N ALA A 35 -12.51 15.32 11.89
CA ALA A 35 -11.48 16.37 11.96
C ALA A 35 -11.03 16.94 10.60
N ILE A 36 -11.86 16.90 9.55
CA ILE A 36 -11.50 17.45 8.23
C ILE A 36 -11.67 18.98 8.21
N GLY A 37 -10.59 19.71 8.46
CA GLY A 37 -10.50 21.16 8.28
C GLY A 37 -9.72 21.55 7.03
N LYS A 38 -9.87 22.81 6.57
CA LYS A 38 -9.17 23.37 5.40
C LYS A 38 -7.63 23.30 5.44
N ASN A 39 -7.03 22.93 6.57
CA ASN A 39 -5.58 22.88 6.75
C ASN A 39 -4.98 21.47 6.56
N ASN A 40 -5.79 20.44 6.28
CA ASN A 40 -5.33 19.05 6.18
C ASN A 40 -4.72 18.68 4.80
N TYR A 41 -4.33 19.66 3.99
CA TYR A 41 -3.77 19.46 2.65
C TYR A 41 -2.24 19.36 2.60
N PHE A 42 -1.57 19.48 3.74
CA PHE A 42 -0.11 19.45 3.85
C PHE A 42 0.35 18.25 4.70
N SER A 43 1.34 17.48 4.22
CA SER A 43 1.93 16.34 4.95
C SER A 43 2.73 16.79 6.16
N SER A 44 3.13 18.08 6.23
CA SER A 44 3.90 18.67 7.33
C SER A 44 3.11 18.82 8.63
N ILE A 45 1.78 18.85 8.58
CA ILE A 45 0.96 18.73 9.78
C ILE A 45 0.86 17.23 10.07
N LYS A 46 1.39 16.79 11.22
CA LYS A 46 1.10 15.47 11.80
C LYS A 46 -0.40 15.36 12.07
N THR A 47 -1.18 15.16 11.02
CA THR A 47 -2.61 14.91 11.05
C THR A 47 -2.79 13.43 11.38
N THR A 48 -2.27 13.04 12.53
CA THR A 48 -2.49 11.71 13.07
C THR A 48 -3.95 11.65 13.51
N TRP A 49 -4.68 10.64 13.06
CA TRP A 49 -5.99 10.34 13.62
C TRP A 49 -5.89 10.07 15.13
N SER A 50 -6.96 10.37 15.87
CA SER A 50 -7.07 9.91 17.26
C SER A 50 -6.98 8.38 17.28
N GLU A 51 -6.50 7.80 18.39
CA GLU A 51 -6.45 6.33 18.53
C GLU A 51 -7.82 5.69 18.30
N LYS A 52 -8.88 6.36 18.75
CA LYS A 52 -10.25 5.90 18.53
C LYS A 52 -10.62 5.88 17.04
N CYS A 53 -10.33 6.96 16.30
CA CYS A 53 -10.54 7.00 14.86
C CYS A 53 -9.70 5.94 14.12
N LYS A 54 -8.42 5.76 14.48
CA LYS A 54 -7.58 4.70 13.89
C LYS A 54 -8.19 3.31 14.08
N LYS A 55 -8.71 3.04 15.27
CA LYS A 55 -9.32 1.75 15.60
C LYS A 55 -10.56 1.48 14.74
N VAL A 56 -11.49 2.43 14.67
CA VAL A 56 -12.74 2.23 13.90
C VAL A 56 -12.50 2.17 12.39
N VAL A 57 -11.52 2.93 11.86
CA VAL A 57 -11.11 2.81 10.45
C VAL A 57 -10.49 1.44 10.18
N PHE A 58 -9.67 0.94 11.10
CA PHE A 58 -9.09 -0.40 10.98
C PHE A 58 -10.16 -1.50 11.03
N GLU A 59 -11.19 -1.36 11.86
CA GLU A 59 -12.34 -2.28 11.89
C GLU A 59 -13.10 -2.28 10.55
N ALA A 60 -13.27 -1.12 9.91
CA ALA A 60 -13.84 -1.05 8.57
C ALA A 60 -12.97 -1.73 7.51
N ASP A 61 -11.64 -1.57 7.57
CA ASP A 61 -10.72 -2.28 6.67
C ASP A 61 -10.86 -3.80 6.83
N LEU A 62 -10.94 -4.32 8.08
CA LEU A 62 -11.14 -5.74 8.33
C LEU A 62 -12.50 -6.25 7.82
N ALA A 63 -13.57 -5.48 8.02
CA ALA A 63 -14.91 -5.81 7.56
C ALA A 63 -14.97 -5.92 6.02
N THR A 64 -14.40 -4.95 5.32
CA THR A 64 -14.31 -4.96 3.84
C THR A 64 -13.53 -6.17 3.33
N ILE A 65 -12.39 -6.45 3.94
CA ILE A 65 -11.47 -7.49 3.46
C ILE A 65 -11.92 -8.91 3.87
N LYS A 66 -12.88 -9.03 4.80
CA LYS A 66 -13.36 -10.31 5.37
C LYS A 66 -12.21 -11.19 5.87
N THR A 67 -11.24 -10.60 6.55
CA THR A 67 -10.06 -11.31 7.10
C THR A 67 -9.79 -10.88 8.54
N ASP A 68 -9.23 -11.80 9.32
CA ASP A 68 -8.68 -11.60 10.66
C ASP A 68 -7.15 -11.35 10.65
N ALA A 69 -6.49 -11.55 9.49
CA ALA A 69 -5.04 -11.47 9.39
C ALA A 69 -4.54 -10.02 9.27
N HIS A 70 -4.07 -9.47 10.40
CA HIS A 70 -3.46 -8.14 10.55
C HIS A 70 -2.33 -7.81 9.54
N ASN A 71 -1.64 -8.81 8.98
CA ASN A 71 -0.40 -8.61 8.20
C ASN A 71 -0.62 -8.37 6.70
N TYR A 72 -1.85 -8.52 6.20
CA TYR A 72 -2.14 -8.44 4.77
C TYR A 72 -2.87 -7.17 4.34
N SER A 73 -3.37 -6.36 5.29
CA SER A 73 -4.22 -5.20 5.02
C SER A 73 -3.63 -4.15 4.04
N PRO A 74 -2.33 -3.79 4.07
CA PRO A 74 -1.80 -2.73 3.21
C PRO A 74 -1.67 -3.11 1.73
N GLN A 75 -1.53 -4.40 1.39
CA GLN A 75 -1.45 -4.87 -0.01
C GLN A 75 -2.85 -5.02 -0.65
N LYS A 76 -3.90 -4.98 0.19
CA LYS A 76 -5.28 -5.31 -0.16
C LYS A 76 -6.19 -4.10 -0.45
N LEU A 77 -5.63 -2.89 -0.45
CA LEU A 77 -6.37 -1.66 -0.76
C LEU A 77 -6.31 -1.26 -2.25
N PHE A 78 -5.58 -2.02 -3.07
CA PHE A 78 -5.45 -1.69 -4.50
C PHE A 78 -6.68 -2.15 -5.31
N ASP A 79 -7.23 -3.32 -4.99
CA ASP A 79 -8.46 -3.84 -5.59
C ASP A 79 -9.23 -4.66 -4.55
N VAL A 80 -10.38 -4.13 -4.11
CA VAL A 80 -11.23 -4.73 -3.08
C VAL A 80 -12.18 -5.80 -3.61
N PHE A 81 -12.35 -5.89 -4.93
CA PHE A 81 -13.24 -6.86 -5.57
C PHE A 81 -12.52 -8.14 -5.96
N CYS A 82 -11.20 -8.09 -6.05
CA CYS A 82 -10.40 -9.27 -6.34
C CYS A 82 -10.39 -10.28 -5.16
N PRO A 83 -10.46 -11.59 -5.47
CA PRO A 83 -10.41 -12.62 -4.44
C PRO A 83 -9.08 -12.59 -3.68
N LEU A 84 -9.16 -12.91 -2.40
CA LEU A 84 -7.99 -12.94 -1.52
C LEU A 84 -6.95 -13.93 -2.03
N CYS A 85 -5.68 -13.57 -1.86
CA CYS A 85 -4.61 -14.53 -2.00
C CYS A 85 -4.72 -15.61 -0.92
N ALA A 86 -5.18 -16.81 -1.30
CA ALA A 86 -5.24 -17.97 -0.41
C ALA A 86 -3.87 -18.63 -0.16
N LYS A 87 -2.82 -18.21 -0.88
CA LYS A 87 -1.47 -18.78 -0.76
C LYS A 87 -0.64 -17.98 0.24
N ASN A 88 0.08 -18.70 1.11
CA ASN A 88 1.17 -18.16 1.91
C ASN A 88 2.52 -18.58 1.29
N GLU A 89 3.62 -17.94 1.70
CA GLU A 89 4.96 -18.28 1.19
C GLU A 89 5.32 -19.76 1.42
N LEU A 90 4.88 -20.35 2.54
CA LEU A 90 5.08 -21.76 2.86
C LEU A 90 4.47 -22.67 1.78
N ASN A 91 3.23 -22.40 1.35
CA ASN A 91 2.55 -23.16 0.30
C ASN A 91 3.24 -23.04 -1.07
N LEU A 92 3.93 -21.93 -1.34
CA LEU A 92 4.77 -21.76 -2.54
C LEU A 92 6.06 -22.58 -2.42
N ASN A 93 6.72 -22.54 -1.26
CA ASN A 93 7.93 -23.31 -0.97
C ASN A 93 7.69 -24.83 -1.11
N PHE A 94 6.55 -25.34 -0.66
CA PHE A 94 6.23 -26.77 -0.72
C PHE A 94 5.97 -27.28 -2.14
N ARG A 95 5.41 -26.44 -3.03
CA ARG A 95 4.98 -26.91 -4.36
C ARG A 95 6.09 -26.97 -5.39
N LYS A 96 7.28 -26.38 -5.16
CA LYS A 96 8.40 -26.32 -6.15
C LYS A 96 7.93 -25.99 -7.59
N HIS A 97 6.82 -25.28 -7.74
CA HIS A 97 6.23 -25.01 -9.05
C HIS A 97 6.52 -23.58 -9.46
N VAL A 98 6.85 -23.41 -10.73
CA VAL A 98 6.94 -22.12 -11.39
C VAL A 98 5.60 -21.39 -11.19
N PRO A 99 5.60 -20.12 -10.76
CA PRO A 99 4.36 -19.40 -10.51
C PRO A 99 3.52 -19.33 -11.79
N ILE A 100 2.30 -19.87 -11.72
CA ILE A 100 1.31 -19.76 -12.80
C ILE A 100 0.97 -18.26 -12.96
N ILE A 101 1.22 -17.73 -14.15
CA ILE A 101 0.81 -16.39 -14.54
C ILE A 101 -0.70 -16.48 -14.84
N SER A 102 -1.52 -15.86 -14.00
CA SER A 102 -2.93 -15.64 -14.35
C SER A 102 -3.02 -14.47 -15.30
N THR A 103 -3.96 -14.53 -16.24
CA THR A 103 -4.31 -13.42 -17.13
C THR A 103 -5.15 -12.34 -16.44
N GLU A 104 -5.64 -12.62 -15.23
CA GLU A 104 -6.38 -11.69 -14.36
C GLU A 104 -5.48 -11.06 -13.30
N VAL A 105 -5.98 -10.00 -12.64
CA VAL A 105 -5.29 -9.32 -11.52
C VAL A 105 -5.02 -10.32 -10.41
N ASP A 106 -3.73 -10.62 -10.20
CA ASP A 106 -3.31 -11.60 -9.21
C ASP A 106 -2.83 -10.93 -7.92
N MET A 107 -3.68 -10.96 -6.89
CA MET A 107 -3.37 -10.42 -5.57
C MET A 107 -2.24 -11.19 -4.85
N CYS A 108 -1.84 -12.38 -5.31
CA CYS A 108 -0.67 -13.13 -4.83
C CYS A 108 0.64 -12.73 -5.53
N LEU A 109 0.60 -11.85 -6.55
CA LEU A 109 1.80 -11.51 -7.33
C LEU A 109 2.98 -11.05 -6.45
N PRO A 110 2.82 -10.16 -5.45
CA PRO A 110 3.93 -9.75 -4.59
C PRO A 110 4.62 -10.92 -3.87
N LEU A 111 3.84 -11.89 -3.37
CA LEU A 111 4.38 -13.08 -2.69
C LEU A 111 5.17 -13.97 -3.65
N ARG A 112 4.66 -14.14 -4.88
CA ARG A 112 5.32 -14.98 -5.89
C ARG A 112 6.60 -14.34 -6.41
N VAL A 113 6.60 -13.03 -6.61
CA VAL A 113 7.78 -12.24 -6.97
C VAL A 113 8.83 -12.37 -5.85
N GLN A 114 8.44 -12.19 -4.59
CA GLN A 114 9.33 -12.37 -3.44
C GLN A 114 9.91 -13.78 -3.34
N PHE A 115 9.09 -14.81 -3.54
CA PHE A 115 9.57 -16.19 -3.59
C PHE A 115 10.60 -16.39 -4.71
N TYR A 116 10.26 -16.00 -5.94
CA TYR A 116 11.08 -16.22 -7.13
C TYR A 116 12.46 -15.54 -7.04
N PHE A 117 12.51 -14.27 -6.64
CA PHE A 117 13.77 -13.53 -6.49
C PHE A 117 14.64 -13.97 -5.30
N ASN A 118 14.12 -14.84 -4.43
CA ASN A 118 14.89 -15.47 -3.37
C ASN A 118 15.37 -16.89 -3.70
N LEU A 119 15.10 -17.40 -4.90
CA LEU A 119 15.71 -18.64 -5.40
C LEU A 119 17.19 -18.41 -5.73
N LEU A 120 18.07 -19.33 -5.33
CA LEU A 120 19.52 -19.18 -5.49
C LEU A 120 19.91 -19.12 -6.97
N GLU A 121 19.29 -19.94 -7.81
CA GLU A 121 19.48 -19.97 -9.26
C GLU A 121 19.07 -18.65 -9.92
N VAL A 122 17.98 -18.03 -9.45
CA VAL A 122 17.52 -16.73 -9.95
C VAL A 122 18.47 -15.62 -9.50
N GLN A 123 18.88 -15.61 -8.23
CA GLN A 123 19.86 -14.65 -7.73
C GLN A 123 21.18 -14.75 -8.49
N LYS A 124 21.68 -15.97 -8.75
CA LYS A 124 22.88 -16.18 -9.58
C LYS A 124 22.70 -15.65 -11.01
N ALA A 125 21.56 -15.93 -11.65
CA ALA A 125 21.30 -15.49 -13.02
C ALA A 125 21.24 -13.97 -13.17
N PHE A 126 20.64 -13.27 -12.21
CA PHE A 126 20.57 -11.79 -12.19
C PHE A 126 21.76 -11.13 -11.52
N HIS A 127 22.82 -11.88 -11.21
CA HIS A 127 23.99 -11.32 -10.52
C HIS A 127 23.63 -10.69 -9.16
N GLY A 128 22.54 -11.12 -8.53
CA GLY A 128 22.06 -10.69 -7.23
C GLY A 128 22.72 -11.48 -6.09
N ASN A 129 22.82 -10.85 -4.91
CA ASN A 129 23.35 -11.46 -3.69
C ASN A 129 24.78 -12.04 -3.82
N GLN A 130 25.62 -11.49 -4.69
CA GLN A 130 27.00 -11.97 -4.89
C GLN A 130 27.85 -11.90 -3.63
N THR A 131 27.55 -10.95 -2.75
CA THR A 131 28.30 -10.69 -1.52
C THR A 131 27.72 -11.40 -0.29
N ASN A 132 26.75 -12.32 -0.47
CA ASN A 132 26.04 -13.00 0.62
C ASN A 132 25.46 -12.00 1.65
N LEU A 133 24.59 -11.12 1.18
CA LEU A 133 23.82 -10.20 2.01
C LEU A 133 23.09 -10.95 3.12
N SER A 134 23.07 -10.36 4.32
CA SER A 134 22.42 -10.94 5.50
C SER A 134 20.90 -10.89 5.47
N TYR A 135 20.32 -10.31 4.42
CA TYR A 135 18.88 -10.14 4.26
C TYR A 135 18.40 -10.69 2.92
N ARG A 136 17.12 -11.07 2.90
CA ARG A 136 16.45 -11.61 1.72
C ARG A 136 15.99 -10.49 0.81
N TRP A 137 15.81 -10.80 -0.48
CA TRP A 137 15.20 -9.87 -1.42
C TRP A 137 13.75 -9.58 -1.00
N GLN A 138 13.35 -8.31 -1.09
CA GLN A 138 11.99 -7.83 -0.82
C GLN A 138 11.64 -6.72 -1.81
N GLY A 139 10.36 -6.62 -2.20
CA GLY A 139 9.92 -5.61 -3.17
C GLY A 139 10.02 -4.16 -2.66
N CYS A 140 9.90 -3.96 -1.35
CA CYS A 140 10.13 -2.66 -0.71
C CYS A 140 10.89 -2.90 0.61
N PHE A 141 11.86 -2.06 0.90
CA PHE A 141 12.56 -2.04 2.18
C PHE A 141 11.94 -0.99 3.10
N THR A 142 11.45 -1.41 4.26
CA THR A 142 10.93 -0.54 5.33
C THR A 142 12.00 -0.18 6.36
N ALA A 143 13.26 -0.52 6.12
CA ALA A 143 14.40 -0.17 6.97
C ALA A 143 14.55 1.37 7.13
N ASN A 144 15.30 1.77 8.16
CA ASN A 144 15.53 3.13 8.67
C ASN A 144 16.18 4.12 7.67
N PHE A 145 15.64 4.26 6.46
CA PHE A 145 15.95 5.39 5.61
C PHE A 145 15.47 6.66 6.33
N LYS A 146 16.44 7.45 6.79
CA LYS A 146 16.19 8.77 7.39
C LYS A 146 15.86 9.74 6.26
N TYR A 147 14.67 9.62 5.70
CA TYR A 147 14.15 10.62 4.78
C TYR A 147 14.01 11.95 5.53
N ASN A 148 14.40 13.04 4.89
CA ASN A 148 14.09 14.37 5.40
C ASN A 148 12.59 14.63 5.17
N GLU A 149 11.85 14.81 6.25
CA GLU A 149 10.41 15.08 6.17
C GLU A 149 10.11 16.39 5.42
N ALA A 150 11.05 17.34 5.39
CA ALA A 150 10.90 18.58 4.64
C ALA A 150 10.85 18.38 3.11
N ASP A 151 11.41 17.27 2.60
CA ASP A 151 11.50 17.01 1.16
C ASP A 151 10.21 16.36 0.61
N LYS A 152 9.33 15.82 1.47
CA LYS A 152 8.16 15.02 1.06
C LYS A 152 7.08 15.80 0.29
N ASP A 153 6.94 17.08 0.58
CA ASP A 153 5.96 17.98 -0.05
C ASP A 153 6.63 19.07 -0.89
N PHE A 154 7.86 18.82 -1.35
CA PHE A 154 8.57 19.80 -2.16
C PHE A 154 7.74 20.13 -3.41
N ASN A 155 7.55 21.43 -3.69
CA ASN A 155 6.74 21.88 -4.81
C ASN A 155 7.46 21.60 -6.14
N MET A 156 7.08 20.48 -6.77
CA MET A 156 7.65 20.06 -8.04
C MET A 156 7.17 20.89 -9.24
N LEU A 157 6.16 21.78 -9.09
CA LEU A 157 5.63 22.57 -10.22
C LEU A 157 6.72 23.45 -10.86
N LEU A 158 7.59 24.04 -10.04
CA LEU A 158 8.69 24.85 -10.56
C LEU A 158 9.71 23.99 -11.30
N GLY A 159 10.02 22.81 -10.77
CA GLY A 159 10.91 21.84 -11.43
C GLY A 159 10.34 21.35 -12.77
N LEU A 160 9.06 20.99 -12.80
CA LEU A 160 8.35 20.57 -14.01
C LEU A 160 8.29 21.69 -15.05
N LYS A 161 8.03 22.94 -14.62
CA LYS A 161 8.06 24.10 -15.51
C LYS A 161 9.43 24.26 -16.18
N ASN A 162 10.51 24.11 -15.41
CA ASN A 162 11.87 24.21 -15.95
C ASN A 162 12.18 23.07 -16.94
N LEU A 163 11.74 21.84 -16.66
CA LEU A 163 11.91 20.69 -17.57
C LEU A 163 11.14 20.87 -18.88
N LEU A 164 9.91 21.39 -18.82
CA LEU A 164 9.09 21.69 -19.99
C LEU A 164 9.71 22.79 -20.87
N GLN A 165 10.33 23.80 -20.27
CA GLN A 165 11.04 24.86 -21.00
C GLN A 165 12.29 24.35 -21.72
N GLN A 166 12.88 23.23 -21.27
CA GLN A 166 14.04 22.60 -21.89
C GLN A 166 13.67 21.61 -23.02
N LEU A 167 12.41 21.61 -23.48
CA LEU A 167 11.89 20.76 -24.59
C LEU A 167 12.06 19.25 -24.36
N PHE A 168 12.16 18.80 -23.11
CA PHE A 168 12.06 17.37 -22.82
C PHE A 168 10.61 16.91 -23.00
N PRO A 169 10.33 15.93 -23.88
CA PRO A 169 8.99 15.37 -23.98
C PRO A 169 8.66 14.65 -22.67
N LEU A 170 7.68 15.17 -21.94
CA LEU A 170 7.08 14.49 -20.80
C LEU A 170 5.88 13.69 -21.30
N GLN A 171 5.91 12.38 -21.08
CA GLN A 171 4.73 11.53 -21.23
C GLN A 171 3.98 11.55 -19.90
N PHE A 172 2.75 12.06 -19.92
CA PHE A 172 1.79 11.98 -18.82
C PHE A 172 0.96 10.70 -18.95
#